data_AF-A0A1F9FUH5-F1
#
_entry.id   AF-A0A1F9FUH5-F1
#
_cell.length_a   1.000
_cell.length_b   1.000
_cell.length_c   1.000
_cell.angle_alpha   90.00
_cell.angle_beta   90.00
_cell.angle_gamma   90.00
#
_symmetry.space_group_name_H-M   'P 1'
#
loop_
_entity.id
_entity.type
_entity.pdbx_description
1 polymer ?
#
loop_
_entity_poly.entity_id
_entity_poly.type
_entity_poly.pdbx_seq_one_letter_code
_entity_poly.pdbx_strand_id
1 'polypeptide(L)'
;MNSNGSEKVKEKIASAEMYLHECCFLLSLPQKYFSEKAKEWIERRTFDESKEDELRRLIFTAALLSSTAEVDVFHFPPRYRQDHEAFFNTHFDELSLGDAVFHKLAHFFERLGRHEVTGIHRTVVEHVERPMISLAIQWAEGNHLKAARLLGMHRNTLRAKIKQLDIK
;
A
#
# COMPACT_ATOMS: atom_id res chain seq x y z
N MET A 1 26.51 13.60 -24.32
CA MET A 1 25.89 14.44 -23.27
C MET A 1 25.02 13.54 -22.40
N ASN A 2 25.56 12.91 -21.35
CA ASN A 2 24.78 12.06 -20.42
C ASN A 2 25.40 11.99 -19.00
N SER A 3 26.30 12.92 -18.64
CA SER A 3 27.02 12.87 -17.36
C SER A 3 26.14 13.26 -16.16
N ASN A 4 25.23 14.22 -16.36
CA ASN A 4 24.42 14.82 -15.29
C ASN A 4 23.30 13.91 -14.73
N GLY A 5 22.84 12.94 -15.53
CA GLY A 5 21.83 11.97 -15.10
C GLY A 5 22.41 10.83 -14.26
N SER A 6 23.63 10.42 -14.55
CA SER A 6 24.30 9.33 -13.81
C SER A 6 24.71 9.73 -12.39
N GLU A 7 24.99 11.02 -12.17
CA GLU A 7 25.48 11.55 -10.89
C GLU A 7 24.33 11.72 -9.89
N LYS A 8 23.19 12.28 -10.32
CA LYS A 8 21.96 12.36 -9.51
C LYS A 8 21.41 10.99 -9.11
N VAL A 9 21.56 9.98 -9.97
CA VAL A 9 21.12 8.60 -9.67
C VAL A 9 21.97 7.99 -8.56
N LYS A 10 23.30 8.19 -8.61
CA LYS A 10 24.23 7.72 -7.57
C LYS A 10 23.98 8.39 -6.22
N GLU A 11 23.77 9.70 -6.20
CA GLU A 11 23.45 10.45 -4.97
C GLU A 11 22.18 9.93 -4.28
N LYS A 12 21.20 9.52 -5.07
CA LYS A 12 19.91 9.02 -4.60
C LYS A 12 19.99 7.62 -4.02
N ILE A 13 20.78 6.72 -4.62
CA ILE A 13 21.08 5.41 -4.02
C ILE A 13 21.85 5.60 -2.71
N ALA A 14 22.87 6.46 -2.69
CA ALA A 14 23.64 6.72 -1.48
C ALA A 14 22.74 7.24 -0.33
N SER A 15 21.81 8.15 -0.65
CA SER A 15 20.80 8.62 0.31
C SER A 15 19.89 7.48 0.79
N ALA A 16 19.49 6.58 -0.11
CA ALA A 16 18.67 5.43 0.26
C ALA A 16 19.39 4.45 1.18
N GLU A 17 20.65 4.16 0.92
CA GLU A 17 21.49 3.30 1.76
C GLU A 17 21.73 3.93 3.14
N MET A 18 21.95 5.25 3.19
CA MET A 18 22.03 5.99 4.44
C MET A 18 20.75 5.83 5.27
N TYR A 19 19.56 6.01 4.66
CA TYR A 19 18.29 5.81 5.36
C TYR A 19 18.06 4.37 5.78
N LEU A 20 18.50 3.39 5.00
CA LEU A 20 18.39 1.98 5.37
C LEU A 20 19.26 1.67 6.59
N HIS A 21 20.49 2.16 6.62
CA HIS A 21 21.40 2.02 7.75
C HIS A 21 20.82 2.69 9.00
N GLU A 22 20.33 3.93 8.86
CA GLU A 22 19.66 4.65 9.94
C GLU A 22 18.43 3.90 10.46
N CYS A 23 17.60 3.34 9.58
CA CYS A 23 16.44 2.53 9.93
C CYS A 23 16.86 1.30 10.75
N CYS A 24 17.89 0.57 10.30
CA CYS A 24 18.38 -0.60 11.00
C CYS A 24 18.89 -0.25 12.40
N PHE A 25 19.62 0.86 12.52
CA PHE A 25 20.11 1.37 13.80
C PHE A 25 18.96 1.77 14.74
N LEU A 26 18.05 2.63 14.27
CA LEU A 26 16.95 3.16 15.09
C LEU A 26 15.97 2.08 15.56
N LEU A 27 15.72 1.07 14.71
CA LEU A 27 14.76 0.00 14.98
C LEU A 27 15.42 -1.28 15.51
N SER A 28 16.74 -1.25 15.74
CA SER A 28 17.54 -2.41 16.16
C SER A 28 17.33 -3.64 15.26
N LEU A 29 17.20 -3.42 13.96
CA LEU A 29 17.10 -4.48 12.96
C LEU A 29 18.51 -5.01 12.63
N PRO A 30 18.64 -6.27 12.19
CA PRO A 30 19.89 -6.73 11.58
C PRO A 30 20.23 -5.85 10.38
N GLN A 31 21.54 -5.69 10.12
CA GLN A 31 22.00 -4.89 8.99
C GLN A 31 21.44 -5.44 7.67
N LYS A 32 20.78 -4.56 6.91
CA LYS A 32 20.12 -4.89 5.65
C LYS A 32 20.81 -4.24 4.46
N TYR A 33 20.59 -4.79 3.28
CA TYR A 33 21.05 -4.25 2.00
C TYR A 33 19.96 -4.37 0.93
N PHE A 34 20.00 -3.52 -0.10
CA PHE A 34 19.07 -3.59 -1.22
C PHE A 34 19.51 -4.62 -2.27
N SER A 35 18.54 -5.36 -2.82
CA SER A 35 18.77 -6.15 -4.04
C SER A 35 19.05 -5.22 -5.24
N GLU A 36 19.63 -5.75 -6.31
CA GLU A 36 19.83 -4.97 -7.54
C GLU A 36 18.50 -4.46 -8.13
N LYS A 37 17.43 -5.27 -8.06
CA LYS A 37 16.09 -4.86 -8.49
C LYS A 37 15.50 -3.74 -7.63
N ALA A 38 15.77 -3.77 -6.32
CA ALA A 38 15.37 -2.70 -5.42
C ALA A 38 16.11 -1.39 -5.72
N LYS A 39 17.42 -1.46 -6.03
CA LYS A 39 18.19 -0.28 -6.46
C LYS A 39 17.63 0.28 -7.75
N GLU A 40 17.44 -0.53 -8.79
CA GLU A 40 16.83 -0.10 -10.05
C GLU A 40 15.45 0.56 -9.84
N TRP A 41 14.66 0.03 -8.91
CA TRP A 41 13.36 0.60 -8.55
C TRP A 41 13.51 2.01 -7.93
N ILE A 42 14.48 2.18 -7.02
CA ILE A 42 14.79 3.47 -6.40
C ILE A 42 15.25 4.44 -7.48
N GLU A 43 16.15 4.04 -8.38
CA GLU A 43 16.68 4.88 -9.46
C GLU A 43 15.58 5.47 -10.33
N ARG A 44 14.67 4.61 -10.83
CA ARG A 44 13.60 4.97 -11.77
C ARG A 44 12.53 5.87 -11.17
N ARG A 45 12.41 5.95 -9.84
CA ARG A 45 11.31 6.66 -9.18
C ARG A 45 11.57 8.15 -9.01
N THR A 46 10.78 9.02 -9.62
CA THR A 46 10.85 10.45 -9.31
C THR A 46 10.16 10.74 -7.98
N PHE A 47 10.85 11.43 -7.08
CA PHE A 47 10.26 11.93 -5.84
C PHE A 47 9.88 13.38 -6.04
N ASP A 48 8.66 13.72 -5.64
CA ASP A 48 8.18 15.10 -5.66
C ASP A 48 8.93 15.89 -4.59
N GLU A 49 9.58 17.00 -4.98
CA GLU A 49 10.33 17.86 -4.05
C GLU A 49 9.44 18.42 -2.94
N SER A 50 8.12 18.51 -3.17
CA SER A 50 7.16 18.91 -2.12
C SER A 50 6.91 17.85 -1.04
N LYS A 51 7.43 16.62 -1.23
CA LYS A 51 7.33 15.49 -0.30
C LYS A 51 8.73 15.00 0.09
N GLU A 52 9.49 15.88 0.73
CA GLU A 52 10.91 15.70 1.08
C GLU A 52 11.24 14.35 1.76
N ASP A 53 10.29 13.75 2.49
CA ASP A 53 10.50 12.48 3.22
C ASP A 53 9.95 11.21 2.53
N GLU A 54 9.48 11.28 1.28
CA GLU A 54 8.85 10.12 0.64
C GLU A 54 9.82 8.92 0.50
N LEU A 55 11.06 9.14 0.02
CA LEU A 55 12.06 8.09 -0.13
C LEU A 55 12.39 7.41 1.21
N ARG A 56 12.63 8.21 2.25
CA ARG A 56 12.91 7.73 3.62
C ARG A 56 11.79 6.83 4.13
N ARG A 57 10.53 7.28 4.04
CA ARG A 57 9.37 6.51 4.51
C ARG A 57 9.26 5.16 3.79
N LEU A 58 9.49 5.15 2.48
CA LEU A 58 9.43 3.94 1.66
C LEU A 58 10.50 2.93 2.05
N ILE A 59 11.73 3.39 2.29
CA ILE A 59 12.84 2.54 2.73
C ILE A 59 12.57 1.95 4.11
N PHE A 60 12.10 2.75 5.06
CA PHE A 60 11.76 2.27 6.41
C PHE A 60 10.67 1.20 6.36
N THR A 61 9.67 1.40 5.48
CA THR A 61 8.60 0.43 5.29
C THR A 61 9.15 -0.87 4.67
N ALA A 62 9.98 -0.78 3.64
CA ALA A 62 10.57 -1.94 2.97
C ALA A 62 11.53 -2.73 3.89
N ALA A 63 12.30 -2.05 4.73
CA ALA A 63 13.17 -2.65 5.73
C ALA A 63 12.39 -3.44 6.80
N LEU A 64 11.23 -2.92 7.20
CA LEU A 64 10.33 -3.59 8.15
C LEU A 64 9.58 -4.78 7.56
N LEU A 65 9.24 -4.72 6.26
CA LEU A 65 8.53 -5.80 5.57
C LEU A 65 9.45 -6.96 5.16
N SER A 66 10.74 -6.70 4.98
CA SER A 66 11.71 -7.73 4.66
C SER A 66 12.02 -8.58 5.90
N SER A 67 11.73 -9.88 5.83
CA SER A 67 12.10 -10.85 6.87
C SER A 67 13.58 -11.25 6.80
N THR A 68 14.24 -10.98 5.67
CA THR A 68 15.65 -11.27 5.39
C THR A 68 16.54 -10.03 5.50
N ALA A 69 17.86 -10.23 5.47
CA ALA A 69 18.84 -9.14 5.36
C ALA A 69 18.71 -8.38 4.02
N GLU A 70 18.22 -9.04 2.98
CA GLU A 70 17.98 -8.43 1.68
C GLU A 70 16.60 -7.75 1.61
N VAL A 71 16.59 -6.48 1.18
CA VAL A 71 15.39 -5.70 0.84
C VAL A 71 15.22 -5.75 -0.68
N ASP A 72 14.32 -6.62 -1.13
CA ASP A 72 13.98 -6.77 -2.55
C ASP A 72 12.84 -5.85 -3.02
N VAL A 73 12.65 -5.73 -4.34
CA VAL A 73 11.69 -4.83 -5.02
C VAL A 73 10.26 -5.00 -4.53
N PHE A 74 9.85 -6.22 -4.17
CA PHE A 74 8.48 -6.52 -3.70
C PHE A 74 8.13 -5.89 -2.34
N HIS A 75 9.14 -5.42 -1.59
CA HIS A 75 8.93 -4.70 -0.34
C HIS A 75 8.57 -3.22 -0.55
N PHE A 76 8.68 -2.71 -1.77
CA PHE A 76 8.31 -1.33 -2.12
C PHE A 76 6.90 -1.26 -2.74
N PRO A 77 6.14 -0.18 -2.47
CA PRO A 77 4.77 -0.03 -2.98
C PRO A 77 4.73 0.38 -4.46
N PRO A 78 3.76 -0.10 -5.25
CA PRO A 78 3.66 0.18 -6.69
C PRO A 78 3.53 1.68 -7.00
N ARG A 79 4.03 2.11 -8.18
CA ARG A 79 4.28 3.52 -8.57
C ARG A 79 3.05 4.41 -8.87
N TYR A 80 1.84 4.02 -8.45
CA TYR A 80 0.53 4.48 -8.98
C TYR A 80 0.18 3.88 -10.34
N ARG A 81 -1.00 3.24 -10.38
CA ARG A 81 -1.94 2.82 -11.46
C ARG A 81 -1.48 2.43 -12.88
N GLN A 82 -0.27 2.70 -13.35
CA GLN A 82 0.15 2.38 -14.74
C GLN A 82 1.38 1.45 -14.84
N ASP A 83 2.10 1.19 -13.76
CA ASP A 83 3.26 0.27 -13.77
C ASP A 83 2.88 -1.13 -13.23
N HIS A 84 1.93 -1.80 -13.89
CA HIS A 84 1.56 -3.20 -13.61
C HIS A 84 2.68 -4.22 -13.95
N GLU A 85 3.85 -3.78 -14.45
CA GLU A 85 4.89 -4.66 -14.98
C GLU A 85 5.85 -5.26 -13.93
N ALA A 86 5.98 -4.68 -12.73
CA ALA A 86 6.88 -5.23 -11.68
C ALA A 86 6.21 -6.29 -10.79
N PHE A 87 4.89 -6.43 -10.87
CA PHE A 87 4.08 -7.49 -10.25
C PHE A 87 3.56 -8.50 -11.29
N PHE A 88 4.13 -8.52 -12.50
CA PHE A 88 3.65 -9.37 -13.61
C PHE A 88 3.73 -10.90 -13.32
N ASN A 89 4.37 -11.31 -12.22
CA ASN A 89 4.36 -12.70 -11.73
C ASN A 89 3.53 -12.95 -10.46
N THR A 90 2.81 -11.94 -9.97
CA THR A 90 1.69 -12.12 -9.02
C THR A 90 0.53 -11.35 -9.61
N HIS A 91 -0.31 -12.05 -10.36
CA HIS A 91 -1.42 -11.51 -11.12
C HIS A 91 -2.45 -10.76 -10.26
N PHE A 92 -2.14 -9.60 -9.69
CA PHE A 92 -3.07 -8.85 -8.84
C PHE A 92 -4.33 -8.42 -9.62
N ASP A 93 -4.24 -8.36 -10.95
CA ASP A 93 -5.38 -8.16 -11.87
C ASP A 93 -6.19 -9.44 -12.16
N GLU A 94 -5.59 -10.63 -12.00
CA GLU A 94 -6.31 -11.92 -12.11
C GLU A 94 -6.76 -12.44 -10.75
N LEU A 95 -6.21 -11.91 -9.65
CA LEU A 95 -6.69 -12.18 -8.30
C LEU A 95 -8.15 -11.74 -8.23
N SER A 96 -9.01 -12.66 -7.83
CA SER A 96 -10.35 -12.26 -7.47
C SER A 96 -10.29 -11.28 -6.30
N LEU A 97 -11.33 -10.46 -6.14
CA LEU A 97 -11.47 -9.66 -4.92
C LEU A 97 -11.35 -10.52 -3.65
N GLY A 98 -11.80 -11.79 -3.73
CA GLY A 98 -11.65 -12.77 -2.66
C GLY A 98 -10.19 -13.07 -2.31
N ASP A 99 -9.35 -13.28 -3.31
CA ASP A 99 -7.93 -13.58 -3.10
C ASP A 99 -7.16 -12.38 -2.56
N ALA A 100 -7.46 -11.18 -3.07
CA ALA A 100 -6.89 -9.94 -2.56
C ALA A 100 -7.26 -9.71 -1.07
N VAL A 101 -8.51 -9.99 -0.71
CA VAL A 101 -8.97 -9.93 0.68
C VAL A 101 -8.29 -11.02 1.53
N PHE A 102 -8.18 -12.24 1.02
CA PHE A 102 -7.51 -13.36 1.72
C PHE A 102 -6.07 -13.01 2.08
N HIS A 103 -5.26 -12.58 1.11
CA HIS A 103 -3.86 -12.22 1.36
C HIS A 103 -3.73 -11.08 2.36
N LYS A 104 -4.60 -10.07 2.26
CA LYS A 104 -4.59 -8.93 3.19
C LYS A 104 -4.95 -9.34 4.61
N LEU A 105 -5.96 -10.18 4.76
CA LEU A 105 -6.41 -10.67 6.07
C LEU A 105 -5.41 -11.67 6.67
N ALA A 106 -4.82 -12.57 5.88
CA ALA A 106 -3.80 -13.50 6.35
C ALA A 106 -2.63 -12.77 7.02
N HIS A 107 -2.06 -11.78 6.34
CA HIS A 107 -1.01 -10.91 6.89
C HIS A 107 -1.50 -10.10 8.12
N PHE A 108 -2.77 -9.69 8.16
CA PHE A 108 -3.35 -9.03 9.33
C PHE A 108 -3.44 -9.97 10.54
N PHE A 109 -3.87 -11.22 10.35
CA PHE A 109 -3.96 -12.24 11.39
C PHE A 109 -2.57 -12.66 11.92
N GLU A 110 -1.57 -12.79 11.04
CA GLU A 110 -0.18 -13.04 11.47
C GLU A 110 0.35 -11.95 12.40
N ARG A 111 0.01 -10.68 12.13
CA ARG A 111 0.40 -9.52 12.94
C ARG A 111 -0.39 -9.37 14.24
N LEU A 112 -1.59 -9.95 14.30
CA LEU A 112 -2.43 -9.92 15.50
C LEU A 112 -1.77 -10.69 16.66
N GLY A 113 -0.90 -11.66 16.36
CA GLY A 113 -0.17 -12.45 17.34
C GLY A 113 -1.11 -13.32 18.20
N ARG A 114 -0.89 -13.37 19.53
CA ARG A 114 -1.72 -14.12 20.49
C ARG A 114 -2.76 -13.27 21.23
N HIS A 115 -3.08 -12.08 20.74
CA HIS A 115 -4.07 -11.22 21.39
C HIS A 115 -5.48 -11.77 21.17
N GLU A 116 -6.27 -11.88 22.24
CA GLU A 116 -7.69 -12.21 22.14
C GLU A 116 -8.46 -11.03 21.55
N VAL A 117 -8.65 -11.04 20.23
CA VAL A 117 -9.40 -10.00 19.52
C VAL A 117 -10.81 -10.49 19.23
N THR A 118 -11.80 -9.85 19.84
CA THR A 118 -13.21 -10.11 19.60
C THR A 118 -13.80 -9.14 18.58
N GLY A 119 -14.73 -9.60 17.73
CA GLY A 119 -15.49 -8.72 16.83
C GLY A 119 -14.82 -8.39 15.49
N ILE A 120 -13.72 -9.06 15.15
CA ILE A 120 -12.94 -8.82 13.93
C ILE A 120 -13.77 -8.88 12.65
N HIS A 121 -14.76 -9.79 12.59
CA HIS A 121 -15.68 -9.90 11.46
C HIS A 121 -16.41 -8.58 11.20
N ARG A 122 -16.99 -7.98 12.25
CA ARG A 122 -17.70 -6.70 12.13
C ARG A 122 -16.75 -5.60 11.67
N THR A 123 -15.56 -5.52 12.26
CA THR A 123 -14.55 -4.53 11.89
C THR A 123 -14.15 -4.65 10.42
N VAL A 124 -13.87 -5.87 9.95
CA VAL A 124 -13.50 -6.10 8.55
C VAL A 124 -14.64 -5.72 7.60
N VAL A 125 -15.88 -6.12 7.91
CA VAL A 125 -17.06 -5.76 7.11
C VAL A 125 -17.20 -4.23 7.03
N GLU A 126 -17.09 -3.51 8.14
CA GLU A 126 -17.16 -2.04 8.14
C GLU A 126 -16.02 -1.41 7.30
N HIS A 127 -14.80 -1.96 7.35
CA HIS A 127 -13.66 -1.51 6.55
C HIS A 127 -13.80 -1.77 5.05
N VAL A 128 -14.56 -2.79 4.66
CA VAL A 128 -14.84 -3.11 3.25
C VAL A 128 -16.05 -2.30 2.75
N GLU A 129 -17.11 -2.20 3.54
CA GLU A 129 -18.34 -1.51 3.14
C GLU A 129 -18.14 0.00 2.98
N ARG A 130 -17.35 0.62 3.86
CA ARG A 130 -17.12 2.06 3.83
C ARG A 130 -16.57 2.56 2.49
N PRO A 131 -15.42 2.05 1.98
CA PRO A 131 -14.89 2.47 0.68
C PRO A 131 -15.81 2.08 -0.48
N MET A 132 -16.45 0.90 -0.43
CA MET A 132 -17.40 0.47 -1.47
C MET A 132 -18.57 1.44 -1.61
N ILE A 133 -19.18 1.85 -0.49
CA ILE A 133 -20.28 2.80 -0.46
C ILE A 133 -19.83 4.20 -0.89
N SER A 134 -18.69 4.69 -0.38
CA SER A 134 -18.15 6.00 -0.78
C SER A 134 -17.91 6.08 -2.29
N LEU A 135 -17.31 5.05 -2.89
CA LEU A 135 -17.06 4.99 -4.33
C LEU A 135 -18.36 4.94 -5.13
N ALA A 136 -19.37 4.21 -4.65
CA ALA A 136 -20.68 4.16 -5.29
C ALA A 136 -21.39 5.52 -5.25
N ILE A 137 -21.29 6.26 -4.14
CA ILE A 137 -21.84 7.62 -4.02
C ILE A 137 -21.10 8.58 -4.94
N GLN A 138 -19.77 8.51 -4.98
CA GLN A 138 -18.93 9.33 -5.85
C GLN A 138 -19.25 9.07 -7.32
N TRP A 139 -19.33 7.80 -7.73
CA TRP A 139 -19.71 7.40 -9.09
C TRP A 139 -21.14 7.85 -9.44
N ALA A 140 -22.02 7.87 -8.45
CA ALA A 140 -23.38 8.37 -8.59
C ALA A 140 -23.49 9.90 -8.45
N GLU A 141 -22.38 10.63 -8.34
CA GLU A 141 -22.34 12.09 -8.19
C GLU A 141 -23.20 12.59 -7.02
N GLY A 142 -23.16 11.87 -5.89
CA GLY A 142 -23.98 12.19 -4.71
C GLY A 142 -25.44 11.71 -4.80
N ASN A 143 -25.87 11.12 -5.91
CA ASN A 143 -27.24 10.61 -6.04
C ASN A 143 -27.40 9.26 -5.32
N HIS A 144 -27.89 9.31 -4.07
CA HIS A 144 -28.07 8.11 -3.25
C HIS A 144 -29.06 7.08 -3.83
N LEU A 145 -30.03 7.50 -4.66
CA LEU A 145 -30.92 6.54 -5.31
C LEU A 145 -30.18 5.75 -6.40
N LYS A 146 -29.33 6.42 -7.18
CA LYS A 146 -28.48 5.80 -8.21
C LYS A 146 -27.40 4.91 -7.58
N ALA A 147 -26.75 5.38 -6.50
CA ALA A 147 -25.80 4.58 -5.73
C ALA A 147 -26.43 3.33 -5.12
N ALA A 148 -27.64 3.44 -4.56
CA ALA A 148 -28.35 2.30 -3.98
C ALA A 148 -28.69 1.24 -5.04
N ARG A 149 -29.11 1.68 -6.25
CA ARG A 149 -29.33 0.78 -7.39
C ARG A 149 -28.03 0.10 -7.83
N LEU A 150 -26.93 0.84 -7.94
CA LEU A 150 -25.60 0.28 -8.28
C LEU A 150 -25.18 -0.80 -7.28
N LEU A 151 -25.39 -0.55 -6.00
CA LEU A 151 -25.05 -1.47 -4.91
C LEU A 151 -26.08 -2.61 -4.71
N GLY A 152 -27.17 -2.64 -5.49
CA GLY A 152 -28.21 -3.67 -5.37
C GLY A 152 -28.96 -3.64 -4.03
N MET A 153 -29.06 -2.49 -3.36
CA MET A 153 -29.71 -2.37 -2.06
C MET A 153 -30.79 -1.29 -2.04
N HIS A 154 -31.69 -1.38 -1.06
CA HIS A 154 -32.73 -0.36 -0.88
C HIS A 154 -32.14 0.98 -0.42
N ARG A 155 -32.67 2.11 -0.90
CA ARG A 155 -32.19 3.47 -0.58
C ARG A 155 -32.15 3.76 0.92
N ASN A 156 -33.15 3.28 1.67
CA ASN A 156 -33.19 3.47 3.13
C ASN A 156 -32.07 2.70 3.84
N THR A 157 -31.74 1.50 3.34
CA THR A 157 -30.61 0.71 3.84
C THR A 157 -29.29 1.43 3.57
N LEU A 158 -29.11 1.96 2.35
CA LEU A 158 -27.91 2.74 2.01
C LEU A 158 -27.77 3.96 2.94
N ARG A 159 -28.84 4.72 3.18
CA ARG A 159 -28.84 5.87 4.10
C ARG A 159 -28.47 5.48 5.53
N ALA A 160 -29.01 4.36 6.02
CA ALA A 160 -28.65 3.84 7.35
C ALA A 160 -27.16 3.48 7.42
N LYS A 161 -26.62 2.81 6.39
CA LYS A 161 -25.19 2.46 6.31
C LYS A 161 -24.29 3.69 6.22
N ILE A 162 -24.64 4.70 5.43
CA ILE A 162 -23.90 5.98 5.35
C ILE A 162 -23.78 6.61 6.74
N LYS A 163 -24.88 6.66 7.50
CA LYS A 163 -24.88 7.21 8.85
C LYS A 163 -24.07 6.34 9.83
N GLN A 164 -24.23 5.02 9.76
CA GLN A 164 -23.52 4.07 10.63
C GLN A 164 -22.00 4.12 10.41
N LEU A 165 -21.56 4.25 9.17
CA LEU A 165 -20.15 4.20 8.75
C LEU A 165 -19.49 5.59 8.70
N ASP A 166 -20.20 6.64 9.12
CA ASP A 166 -19.77 8.04 9.07
C ASP A 166 -19.14 8.42 7.73
N ILE A 167 -19.90 8.19 6.65
CA ILE A 167 -19.51 8.52 5.28
C ILE A 167 -20.01 9.93 4.96
N LYS A 168 -19.08 10.81 4.55
CA LYS A 168 -19.32 12.22 4.22
C LYS A 168 -19.76 12.41 2.78
#